data_AF-A0A7V8CVQ0-F1
#
_entry.id   AF-A0A7V8CVQ0-F1
#
_cell.length_a   1.000
_cell.length_b   1.000
_cell.length_c   1.000
_cell.angle_alpha   90.00
_cell.angle_beta   90.00
_cell.angle_gamma   90.00
#
_symmetry.space_group_name_H-M   'P 1'
#
loop_
_entity.id
_entity.type
_entity.pdbx_description
1 polymer ?
#
loop_
_entity_poly.entity_id
_entity_poly.type
_entity_poly.pdbx_seq_one_letter_code
_entity_poly.pdbx_strand_id
1 'polypeptide(L)'
;MRAANPPNEASPWLWLGLSMAYCMLMASYFVLRYHGLWIDTDSAVLTQAAQAMGDEGTLIPQRFIYGTGYAYQSVTTFLSAASGISVADLQYRILPVLGMSLWSSVLFLFFRECTGSAPFAALGTILLYSHPDFLYVSLRGSHEKMTWPLVALALIFFLSSLRAKDVWQSALYVVLFYLSALALMTTNFFFASSFVIAILTSLVIGLVAARWIIRQEQGRQIARQLQRYIYVIASLSVLLVLVLFYIYPPAQDSLQTMKSLQEKIASLIFGESTRHNPYAIVSFGWVSRWAYLGLTSINYLLIITSLIGLFVVVRNAIYRPTIVVITLFYLSFSLLFFCALVADLTGSIGANLQLRIMPAYMLFTVAMTLLAFQWLYEQIGVVRRVAAFAMPVLLVFFSINALLKSTNEPALSNYWIFYLPSEQQGLAWSDQHLRGQPIWMDFDAVRLAPLWRQEFSESTQGNRADTGEPEPITRTFFVSQPVRLWGARLGQALPVPADALRIYDNGEAELYHLRPLTPYQR
;
A
#
# COMPACT_ATOMS: atom_id res chain seq x y z
N MET A 1 -48.55 0.89 -16.57
CA MET A 1 -47.99 2.25 -16.46
C MET A 1 -46.51 2.18 -16.84
N ARG A 2 -46.13 2.69 -18.02
CA ARG A 2 -44.70 2.81 -18.41
C ARG A 2 -44.09 3.89 -17.51
N ALA A 3 -43.13 3.50 -16.68
CA ALA A 3 -42.35 4.43 -15.86
C ALA A 3 -41.78 5.51 -16.78
N ALA A 4 -42.01 6.78 -16.44
CA ALA A 4 -41.34 7.89 -17.07
C ALA A 4 -39.83 7.61 -17.07
N ASN A 5 -39.17 7.80 -18.22
CA ASN A 5 -37.72 7.65 -18.32
C ASN A 5 -37.08 8.42 -17.16
N PRO A 6 -36.22 7.78 -16.34
CA PRO A 6 -35.53 8.50 -15.28
C PRO A 6 -34.80 9.70 -15.90
N PRO A 7 -34.77 10.85 -15.21
CA PRO A 7 -34.13 12.07 -15.72
C PRO A 7 -32.69 11.75 -16.13
N ASN A 8 -32.27 12.26 -17.30
CA ASN A 8 -30.92 12.14 -17.90
C ASN A 8 -29.85 11.77 -16.86
N GLU A 9 -29.62 10.47 -16.67
CA GLU A 9 -28.57 10.03 -15.77
C GLU A 9 -27.24 10.48 -16.39
N ALA A 10 -26.49 11.29 -15.64
CA ALA A 10 -25.21 11.80 -16.10
C ALA A 10 -24.33 10.63 -16.56
N SER A 11 -23.68 10.81 -17.71
CA SER A 11 -22.87 9.78 -18.34
C SER A 11 -21.87 9.16 -17.34
N PRO A 12 -21.73 7.82 -17.28
CA PRO A 12 -20.74 7.17 -16.41
C PRO A 12 -19.32 7.72 -16.58
N TRP A 13 -19.00 8.21 -17.78
CA TRP A 13 -17.72 8.84 -18.11
C TRP A 13 -17.46 10.13 -17.34
N LEU A 14 -18.50 10.91 -17.01
CA LEU A 14 -18.36 12.11 -16.17
C LEU A 14 -17.88 11.72 -14.77
N TRP A 15 -18.52 10.72 -14.16
CA TRP A 15 -18.19 10.24 -12.82
C TRP A 15 -16.80 9.60 -12.74
N LEU A 16 -16.42 8.85 -13.78
CA LEU A 16 -15.06 8.35 -13.91
C LEU A 16 -14.05 9.51 -14.01
N GLY A 17 -14.30 10.48 -14.89
CA GLY A 17 -13.44 11.65 -15.07
C GLY A 17 -13.27 12.45 -13.77
N LEU A 18 -14.34 12.66 -13.01
CA LEU A 18 -14.30 13.31 -11.70
C LEU A 18 -13.44 12.53 -10.69
N SER A 19 -13.55 11.20 -10.66
CA SER A 19 -12.77 10.34 -9.78
C SER A 19 -11.28 10.40 -10.12
N MET A 20 -10.95 10.32 -11.41
CA MET A 20 -9.58 10.43 -11.90
C MET A 20 -8.98 11.81 -11.63
N ALA A 21 -9.76 12.88 -11.84
CA ALA A 21 -9.34 14.25 -11.56
C ALA A 21 -9.08 14.47 -10.06
N TYR A 22 -9.96 13.97 -9.19
CA TYR A 22 -9.73 13.98 -7.74
C TYR A 22 -8.42 13.29 -7.36
N CYS A 23 -8.19 12.07 -7.87
CA CYS A 23 -6.96 11.33 -7.59
C CYS A 23 -5.72 12.08 -8.11
N MET A 24 -5.81 12.66 -9.31
CA MET A 24 -4.74 13.45 -9.90
C MET A 24 -4.38 14.66 -9.03
N LEU A 25 -5.38 15.37 -8.49
CA LEU A 25 -5.17 16.53 -7.62
C LEU A 25 -4.49 16.12 -6.31
N MET A 26 -4.95 15.04 -5.67
CA MET A 26 -4.36 14.52 -4.43
C MET A 26 -2.89 14.13 -4.63
N ALA A 27 -2.60 13.39 -5.71
CA ALA A 27 -1.24 12.99 -6.06
C ALA A 27 -0.35 14.17 -6.45
N SER A 28 -0.91 15.14 -7.19
CA SER A 28 -0.16 16.35 -7.58
C SER A 28 0.22 17.16 -6.36
N TYR A 29 -0.69 17.33 -5.39
CA TYR A 29 -0.35 17.97 -4.12
C TYR A 29 0.80 17.25 -3.41
N PHE A 30 0.72 15.92 -3.29
CA PHE A 30 1.77 15.13 -2.62
C PHE A 30 3.15 15.34 -3.26
N VAL A 31 3.24 15.27 -4.60
CA VAL A 31 4.50 15.48 -5.32
C VAL A 31 4.97 16.94 -5.21
N LEU A 32 4.08 17.91 -5.43
CA LEU A 32 4.41 19.34 -5.43
C LEU A 32 4.77 19.86 -4.03
N ARG A 33 4.19 19.31 -2.96
CA ARG A 33 4.44 19.70 -1.56
C ARG A 33 5.92 19.67 -1.19
N TYR A 34 6.66 18.74 -1.80
CA TYR A 34 8.10 18.56 -1.61
C TYR A 34 8.90 18.74 -2.91
N HIS A 35 8.32 19.31 -3.96
CA HIS A 35 8.97 19.46 -5.28
C HIS A 35 9.54 18.15 -5.85
N GLY A 36 8.92 17.00 -5.54
CA GLY A 36 9.43 15.68 -5.90
C GLY A 36 10.65 15.22 -5.10
N LEU A 37 11.04 15.93 -4.04
CA LEU A 37 12.15 15.60 -3.14
C LEU A 37 11.60 14.92 -1.87
N TRP A 38 10.99 13.77 -2.06
CA TRP A 38 10.48 12.92 -0.98
C TRP A 38 10.96 11.50 -1.19
N ILE A 39 11.07 10.76 -0.09
CA ILE A 39 11.56 9.39 -0.10
C ILE A 39 11.00 8.60 1.09
N ASP A 40 10.83 7.30 0.87
CA ASP A 40 10.62 6.32 1.93
C ASP A 40 11.42 5.05 1.61
N THR A 41 11.56 4.20 2.62
CA THR A 41 12.36 2.98 2.54
C THR A 41 11.91 2.03 1.44
N ASP A 42 10.60 1.81 1.26
CA ASP A 42 10.11 0.84 0.28
C ASP A 42 10.30 1.38 -1.14
N SER A 43 10.05 2.67 -1.37
CA SER A 43 10.34 3.32 -2.65
C SER A 43 11.82 3.25 -3.03
N ALA A 44 12.72 3.50 -2.06
CA ALA A 44 14.16 3.42 -2.31
C ALA A 44 14.61 2.00 -2.69
N VAL A 45 14.12 0.98 -1.96
CA VAL A 45 14.41 -0.42 -2.23
C VAL A 45 13.92 -0.86 -3.61
N LEU A 46 12.70 -0.46 -3.98
CA LEU A 46 12.11 -0.84 -5.27
C LEU A 46 12.71 -0.04 -6.44
N THR A 47 13.13 1.20 -6.20
CA THR A 47 13.94 1.97 -7.16
C THR A 47 15.26 1.27 -7.43
N GLN A 48 15.98 0.87 -6.38
CA GLN A 48 17.24 0.14 -6.50
C GLN A 48 17.07 -1.18 -7.27
N ALA A 49 16.03 -1.96 -6.95
CA ALA A 49 15.75 -3.21 -7.65
C ALA A 49 15.41 -3.00 -9.14
N ALA A 50 14.65 -1.94 -9.47
CA ALA A 50 14.34 -1.61 -10.85
C ALA A 50 15.55 -1.07 -11.63
N GLN A 51 16.44 -0.31 -10.98
CA GLN A 51 17.72 0.11 -11.57
C GLN A 51 18.62 -1.11 -11.85
N ALA A 52 18.82 -2.00 -10.86
CA ALA A 52 19.62 -3.21 -11.05
C ALA A 52 19.08 -4.10 -12.18
N MET A 53 17.75 -4.27 -12.26
CA MET A 53 17.09 -4.99 -13.35
C MET A 53 17.33 -4.33 -14.72
N GLY A 54 17.33 -2.99 -14.77
CA GLY A 54 17.57 -2.22 -15.98
C GLY A 54 19.03 -2.26 -16.44
N ASP A 55 19.96 -2.12 -15.49
CA ASP A 55 21.41 -2.10 -15.73
C ASP A 55 21.92 -3.48 -16.20
N GLU A 56 21.42 -4.56 -15.61
CA GLU A 56 21.84 -5.92 -15.92
C GLU A 56 21.01 -6.58 -17.04
N GLY A 57 19.82 -6.04 -17.34
CA GLY A 57 18.92 -6.58 -18.37
C GLY A 57 18.37 -7.97 -18.05
N THR A 58 18.29 -8.34 -16.76
CA THR A 58 17.79 -9.65 -16.30
C THR A 58 16.72 -9.51 -15.24
N LEU A 59 15.81 -10.49 -15.14
CA LEU A 59 14.77 -10.50 -14.10
C LEU A 59 15.31 -10.73 -12.68
N ILE A 60 16.48 -11.34 -12.57
CA ILE A 60 17.14 -11.70 -11.30
C ILE A 60 18.56 -11.11 -11.36
N PRO A 61 18.71 -9.80 -11.14
CA PRO A 61 20.01 -9.14 -11.18
C PRO A 61 20.91 -9.63 -10.04
N GLN A 62 22.23 -9.66 -10.23
CA GLN A 62 23.19 -10.08 -9.21
C GLN A 62 23.40 -9.01 -8.14
N ARG A 63 23.27 -7.74 -8.50
CA ARG A 63 23.56 -6.60 -7.60
C ARG A 63 22.53 -6.45 -6.49
N PHE A 64 21.25 -6.46 -6.83
CA PHE A 64 20.18 -6.29 -5.85
C PHE A 64 18.85 -6.90 -6.32
N ILE A 65 18.37 -7.92 -5.61
CA ILE A 65 17.14 -8.64 -5.93
C ILE A 65 16.06 -8.29 -4.90
N TYR A 66 14.88 -7.90 -5.39
CA TYR A 66 13.72 -7.82 -4.53
C TYR A 66 13.08 -9.19 -4.37
N GLY A 67 13.09 -9.74 -3.15
CA GLY A 67 12.66 -11.12 -2.92
C GLY A 67 11.18 -11.38 -3.17
N THR A 68 10.27 -10.42 -3.02
CA THR A 68 8.83 -10.74 -2.97
C THR A 68 8.09 -10.71 -4.30
N GLY A 69 8.74 -10.27 -5.39
CA GLY A 69 8.17 -10.21 -6.72
C GLY A 69 9.05 -9.41 -7.68
N TYR A 70 8.73 -9.42 -8.96
CA TYR A 70 9.53 -8.75 -10.00
C TYR A 70 8.71 -7.88 -10.95
N ALA A 71 7.37 -8.02 -10.98
CA ALA A 71 6.55 -7.39 -12.00
C ALA A 71 6.51 -5.86 -11.87
N TYR A 72 6.48 -5.32 -10.65
CA TYR A 72 6.49 -3.86 -10.44
C TYR A 72 7.78 -3.22 -10.97
N GLN A 73 8.93 -3.84 -10.68
CA GLN A 73 10.24 -3.44 -11.16
C GLN A 73 10.29 -3.56 -12.68
N SER A 74 9.84 -4.70 -13.22
CA SER A 74 9.83 -4.95 -14.67
C SER A 74 9.04 -3.89 -15.43
N VAL A 75 7.84 -3.53 -14.94
CA VAL A 75 7.03 -2.47 -15.54
C VAL A 75 7.73 -1.12 -15.42
N THR A 76 8.33 -0.82 -14.26
CA THR A 76 9.03 0.45 -14.04
C THR A 76 10.27 0.58 -14.94
N THR A 77 11.08 -0.48 -15.04
CA THR A 77 12.25 -0.56 -15.93
C THR A 77 11.83 -0.45 -17.39
N PHE A 78 10.76 -1.13 -17.80
CA PHE A 78 10.22 -1.02 -19.16
C PHE A 78 9.79 0.43 -19.48
N LEU A 79 9.06 1.08 -18.56
CA LEU A 79 8.65 2.47 -18.74
C LEU A 79 9.85 3.42 -18.78
N SER A 80 10.87 3.17 -17.97
CA SER A 80 12.13 3.94 -17.97
C SER A 80 12.84 3.84 -19.32
N ALA A 81 13.03 2.61 -19.81
CA ALA A 81 13.65 2.35 -21.10
C ALA A 81 12.84 2.93 -22.27
N ALA A 82 11.50 2.83 -22.23
CA ALA A 82 10.63 3.32 -23.29
C ALA A 82 10.51 4.85 -23.35
N SER A 83 10.62 5.53 -22.20
CA SER A 83 10.44 6.98 -22.10
C SER A 83 11.75 7.77 -22.06
N GLY A 84 12.87 7.11 -21.73
CA GLY A 84 14.15 7.77 -21.44
C GLY A 84 14.18 8.50 -20.07
N ILE A 85 13.14 8.35 -19.26
CA ILE A 85 13.06 8.97 -17.92
C ILE A 85 13.70 8.03 -16.90
N SER A 86 14.47 8.58 -15.95
CA SER A 86 15.11 7.80 -14.90
C SER A 86 14.07 7.02 -14.06
N VAL A 87 14.47 5.85 -13.53
CA VAL A 87 13.62 5.05 -12.64
C VAL A 87 13.16 5.88 -11.43
N ALA A 88 14.06 6.67 -10.85
CA ALA A 88 13.75 7.55 -9.72
C ALA A 88 12.69 8.60 -10.10
N ASP A 89 12.87 9.35 -11.19
CA ASP A 89 11.90 10.37 -11.61
C ASP A 89 10.53 9.75 -11.94
N LEU A 90 10.53 8.55 -12.55
CA LEU A 90 9.29 7.81 -12.77
C LEU A 90 8.58 7.50 -11.45
N GLN A 91 9.29 6.94 -10.45
CA GLN A 91 8.68 6.55 -9.17
C GLN A 91 8.26 7.75 -8.30
N TYR A 92 9.07 8.81 -8.23
CA TYR A 92 8.85 9.90 -7.28
C TYR A 92 8.03 11.06 -7.85
N ARG A 93 7.94 11.22 -9.17
CA ARG A 93 7.27 12.37 -9.81
C ARG A 93 6.11 11.97 -10.71
N ILE A 94 6.27 10.93 -11.52
CA ILE A 94 5.32 10.61 -12.60
C ILE A 94 4.27 9.59 -12.17
N LEU A 95 4.71 8.42 -11.68
CA LEU A 95 3.83 7.32 -11.27
C LEU A 95 2.93 7.62 -10.06
N PRO A 96 3.27 8.52 -9.11
CA PRO A 96 2.31 8.94 -8.10
C PRO A 96 1.09 9.60 -8.74
N VAL A 97 1.28 10.43 -9.76
CA VAL A 97 0.19 11.15 -10.44
C VAL A 97 -0.50 10.27 -11.47
N LEU A 98 0.22 9.84 -12.52
CA LEU A 98 -0.36 9.07 -13.61
C LEU A 98 -0.82 7.69 -13.16
N GLY A 99 -0.02 7.01 -12.33
CA GLY A 99 -0.34 5.69 -11.83
C GLY A 99 -1.62 5.70 -10.99
N MET A 100 -1.73 6.61 -10.02
CA MET A 100 -2.93 6.72 -9.17
C MET A 100 -4.17 7.08 -9.99
N SER A 101 -4.08 8.03 -10.93
CA SER A 101 -5.21 8.39 -11.80
C SER A 101 -5.65 7.23 -12.68
N LEU A 102 -4.73 6.51 -13.33
CA LEU A 102 -5.07 5.36 -14.18
C LEU A 102 -5.66 4.22 -13.34
N TRP A 103 -5.04 3.86 -12.23
CA TRP A 103 -5.52 2.78 -11.37
C TRP A 103 -6.81 3.11 -10.63
N SER A 104 -7.12 4.40 -10.41
CA SER A 104 -8.44 4.81 -9.91
C SER A 104 -9.58 4.40 -10.84
N SER A 105 -9.35 4.29 -12.16
CA SER A 105 -10.36 3.83 -13.10
C SER A 105 -10.77 2.38 -12.87
N VAL A 106 -9.82 1.52 -12.51
CA VAL A 106 -10.06 0.12 -12.14
C VAL A 106 -10.88 0.04 -10.86
N LEU A 107 -10.53 0.84 -9.84
CA LEU A 107 -11.27 0.88 -8.58
C LEU A 107 -12.69 1.43 -8.77
N PHE A 108 -12.85 2.43 -9.64
CA PHE A 108 -14.16 2.91 -10.06
C PHE A 108 -14.99 1.81 -10.71
N LEU A 109 -14.42 1.04 -11.65
CA LEU A 109 -15.10 -0.09 -12.27
C LEU A 109 -15.48 -1.15 -11.23
N PHE A 110 -14.61 -1.44 -10.27
CA PHE A 110 -14.92 -2.36 -9.18
C PHE A 110 -16.10 -1.89 -8.34
N PHE A 111 -16.09 -0.64 -7.87
CA PHE A 111 -17.21 -0.11 -7.09
C PHE A 111 -18.49 0.01 -7.92
N ARG A 112 -18.40 0.23 -9.23
CA ARG A 112 -19.54 0.18 -10.15
C ARG A 112 -20.09 -1.24 -10.28
N GLU A 113 -19.24 -2.25 -10.34
CA GLU A 113 -19.67 -3.65 -10.34
C GLU A 113 -20.34 -4.05 -9.02
N CYS A 114 -19.93 -3.45 -7.91
CA CYS A 114 -20.54 -3.64 -6.59
C CYS A 114 -21.92 -2.99 -6.49
N THR A 115 -22.02 -1.70 -6.84
CA THR A 115 -23.20 -0.84 -6.59
C THR A 115 -24.20 -0.78 -7.75
N GLY A 116 -23.74 -1.07 -8.97
CA GLY A 116 -24.51 -0.86 -10.20
C GLY A 116 -24.70 0.61 -10.59
N SER A 117 -24.07 1.56 -9.89
CA SER A 117 -24.32 2.99 -10.06
C SER A 117 -23.03 3.80 -10.18
N ALA A 118 -22.93 4.63 -11.23
CA ALA A 118 -21.74 5.45 -11.48
C ALA A 118 -21.47 6.54 -10.40
N PRO A 119 -22.47 7.28 -9.90
CA PRO A 119 -22.27 8.19 -8.77
C PRO A 119 -21.71 7.51 -7.52
N PHE A 120 -22.25 6.34 -7.13
CA PHE A 120 -21.77 5.62 -5.95
C PHE A 120 -20.39 4.99 -6.19
N ALA A 121 -20.07 4.60 -7.43
CA ALA A 121 -18.73 4.16 -7.79
C ALA A 121 -17.68 5.28 -7.67
N ALA A 122 -18.02 6.50 -8.09
CA ALA A 122 -17.16 7.67 -7.90
C ALA A 122 -16.98 7.97 -6.41
N LEU A 123 -18.08 7.98 -5.64
CA LEU A 123 -18.02 8.17 -4.21
C LEU A 123 -17.13 7.11 -3.52
N GLY A 124 -17.24 5.84 -3.91
CA GLY A 124 -16.40 4.76 -3.42
C GLY A 124 -14.92 4.97 -3.68
N THR A 125 -14.60 5.37 -4.91
CA THR A 125 -13.22 5.66 -5.31
C THR A 125 -12.65 6.82 -4.51
N ILE A 126 -13.42 7.91 -4.35
CA ILE A 126 -13.01 9.07 -3.57
C ILE A 126 -12.86 8.71 -2.09
N LEU A 127 -13.79 7.98 -1.49
CA LEU A 127 -13.72 7.55 -0.09
C LEU A 127 -12.49 6.66 0.17
N LEU A 128 -12.18 5.74 -0.76
CA LEU A 128 -11.01 4.87 -0.64
C LEU A 128 -9.71 5.68 -0.71
N TYR A 129 -9.60 6.67 -1.61
CA TYR A 129 -8.44 7.54 -1.67
C TYR A 129 -8.43 8.67 -0.62
N SER A 130 -9.56 8.89 0.08
CA SER A 130 -9.61 9.68 1.31
C SER A 130 -9.13 8.89 2.52
N HIS A 131 -8.87 7.58 2.39
CA HIS A 131 -8.25 6.79 3.45
C HIS A 131 -6.73 7.01 3.44
N PRO A 132 -6.13 7.57 4.50
CA PRO A 132 -4.74 8.00 4.51
C PRO A 132 -3.75 6.89 4.19
N ASP A 133 -3.93 5.68 4.73
CA ASP A 133 -2.99 4.58 4.50
C ASP A 133 -3.13 4.01 3.09
N PHE A 134 -4.33 4.05 2.51
CA PHE A 134 -4.55 3.58 1.14
C PHE A 134 -3.96 4.58 0.15
N LEU A 135 -4.15 5.87 0.44
CA LEU A 135 -3.53 6.96 -0.31
C LEU A 135 -2.01 6.86 -0.27
N TYR A 136 -1.42 6.70 0.91
CA TYR A 136 0.04 6.60 1.08
C TYR A 136 0.65 5.44 0.26
N VAL A 137 0.11 4.23 0.38
CA VAL A 137 0.63 3.07 -0.38
C VAL A 137 0.40 3.19 -1.89
N SER A 138 -0.61 3.95 -2.30
CA SER A 138 -0.89 4.21 -3.72
C SER A 138 0.01 5.30 -4.30
N LEU A 139 0.50 6.24 -3.48
CA LEU A 139 1.37 7.32 -3.91
C LEU A 139 2.83 6.87 -3.97
N ARG A 140 3.30 6.14 -2.96
CA ARG A 140 4.70 5.71 -2.86
C ARG A 140 5.13 4.79 -4.01
N GLY A 141 6.44 4.66 -4.22
CA GLY A 141 7.10 3.74 -5.15
C GLY A 141 7.02 2.28 -4.69
N SER A 142 5.80 1.79 -4.42
CA SER A 142 5.55 0.43 -3.93
C SER A 142 4.79 -0.41 -4.95
N HIS A 143 5.04 -1.71 -4.93
CA HIS A 143 4.26 -2.72 -5.63
C HIS A 143 2.76 -2.66 -5.27
N GLU A 144 2.41 -2.15 -4.08
CA GLU A 144 1.02 -1.93 -3.63
C GLU A 144 0.20 -1.04 -4.58
N LYS A 145 0.86 -0.13 -5.31
CA LYS A 145 0.25 0.69 -6.37
C LYS A 145 -0.40 -0.16 -7.45
N MET A 146 0.11 -1.37 -7.69
CA MET A 146 -0.45 -2.34 -8.64
C MET A 146 -1.23 -3.46 -7.94
N THR A 147 -0.86 -3.85 -6.72
CA THR A 147 -1.50 -4.95 -5.97
C THR A 147 -3.02 -4.77 -5.86
N TRP A 148 -3.48 -3.63 -5.33
CA TRP A 148 -4.91 -3.45 -5.03
C TRP A 148 -5.78 -3.30 -6.29
N PRO A 149 -5.34 -2.58 -7.33
CA PRO A 149 -6.02 -2.62 -8.61
C PRO A 149 -6.05 -4.00 -9.25
N LEU A 150 -4.98 -4.81 -9.14
CA LEU A 150 -4.97 -6.19 -9.65
C LEU A 150 -5.94 -7.10 -8.89
N VAL A 151 -6.05 -6.94 -7.57
CA VAL A 151 -7.09 -7.61 -6.77
C VAL A 151 -8.48 -7.20 -7.25
N ALA A 152 -8.72 -5.91 -7.47
CA ALA A 152 -9.98 -5.39 -7.98
C ALA A 152 -10.31 -5.93 -9.38
N LEU A 153 -9.34 -5.97 -10.31
CA LEU A 153 -9.48 -6.56 -11.65
C LEU A 153 -9.81 -8.05 -11.59
N ALA A 154 -9.07 -8.82 -10.78
CA ALA A 154 -9.36 -10.23 -10.58
C ALA A 154 -10.80 -10.42 -10.12
N LEU A 155 -11.27 -9.62 -9.15
CA LEU A 155 -12.65 -9.71 -8.69
C LEU A 155 -13.69 -9.27 -9.72
N ILE A 156 -13.42 -8.21 -10.50
CA ILE A 156 -14.29 -7.80 -11.62
C ILE A 156 -14.46 -8.96 -12.60
N PHE A 157 -13.37 -9.59 -13.03
CA PHE A 157 -13.43 -10.71 -13.98
C PHE A 157 -14.08 -11.95 -13.36
N PHE A 158 -13.80 -12.24 -12.10
CA PHE A 158 -14.47 -13.32 -11.38
C PHE A 158 -15.98 -13.10 -11.34
N LEU A 159 -16.45 -11.93 -10.92
CA LEU A 159 -17.88 -11.57 -10.88
C LEU A 159 -18.51 -11.58 -12.27
N SER A 160 -17.79 -11.09 -13.29
CA SER A 160 -18.25 -11.08 -14.68
C SER A 160 -18.41 -12.49 -15.23
N SER A 161 -17.52 -13.43 -14.87
CA SER A 161 -17.62 -14.84 -15.26
C SER A 161 -18.90 -15.52 -14.73
N LEU A 162 -19.44 -15.05 -13.60
CA LEU A 162 -20.68 -15.55 -13.01
C LEU A 162 -21.94 -15.05 -13.73
N ARG A 163 -21.83 -13.91 -14.43
CA ARG A 163 -22.95 -13.26 -15.15
C ARG A 163 -22.88 -13.45 -16.66
N ALA A 164 -21.82 -14.06 -17.17
CA ALA A 164 -21.63 -14.32 -18.59
C ALA A 164 -22.81 -15.12 -19.16
N LYS A 165 -23.30 -14.69 -20.33
CA LYS A 165 -24.49 -15.30 -20.97
C LYS A 165 -24.13 -16.54 -21.79
N ASP A 166 -22.91 -16.59 -22.29
CA ASP A 166 -22.40 -17.68 -23.11
C ASP A 166 -21.06 -18.23 -22.57
N VAL A 167 -20.68 -19.40 -23.07
CA VAL A 167 -19.49 -20.13 -22.63
C VAL A 167 -18.19 -19.40 -23.00
N TRP A 168 -18.15 -18.73 -24.15
CA TRP A 168 -16.95 -18.03 -24.62
C TRP A 168 -16.64 -16.78 -23.80
N GLN A 169 -17.65 -15.99 -23.50
CA GLN A 169 -17.56 -14.84 -22.62
C GLN A 169 -17.14 -15.27 -21.21
N SER A 170 -17.70 -16.38 -20.70
CA SER A 170 -17.30 -16.95 -19.42
C SER A 170 -15.84 -17.39 -19.44
N ALA A 171 -15.41 -18.11 -20.48
CA ALA A 171 -14.03 -18.55 -20.66
C ALA A 171 -13.05 -17.37 -20.73
N LEU A 172 -13.39 -16.30 -21.46
CA LEU A 172 -12.59 -15.08 -21.55
C LEU A 172 -12.39 -14.45 -20.17
N TYR A 173 -13.47 -14.29 -19.38
CA TYR A 173 -13.35 -13.74 -18.02
C TYR A 173 -12.55 -14.65 -17.08
N VAL A 174 -12.66 -15.97 -17.23
CA VAL A 174 -11.83 -16.92 -16.46
C VAL A 174 -10.35 -16.78 -16.81
N VAL A 175 -10.01 -16.65 -18.10
CA VAL A 175 -8.62 -16.40 -18.54
C VAL A 175 -8.11 -15.07 -17.98
N LEU A 176 -8.89 -13.99 -18.11
CA LEU A 176 -8.51 -12.67 -17.60
C LEU A 176 -8.36 -12.65 -16.06
N PHE A 177 -9.18 -13.41 -15.35
CA PHE A 177 -9.04 -13.62 -13.91
C PHE A 177 -7.69 -14.24 -13.56
N TYR A 178 -7.32 -15.35 -14.21
CA TYR A 178 -6.04 -16.02 -13.93
C TYR A 178 -4.83 -15.20 -14.38
N LEU A 179 -4.93 -14.43 -15.46
CA LEU A 179 -3.89 -13.49 -15.86
C LEU A 179 -3.70 -12.37 -14.82
N SER A 180 -4.81 -11.83 -14.28
CA SER A 180 -4.76 -10.83 -13.22
C SER A 180 -4.16 -11.42 -11.93
N ALA A 181 -4.51 -12.66 -11.60
CA ALA A 181 -3.95 -13.36 -10.45
C ALA A 181 -2.46 -13.69 -10.62
N LEU A 182 -2.03 -14.09 -11.82
CA LEU A 182 -0.61 -14.29 -12.12
C LEU A 182 0.15 -12.97 -11.97
N ALA A 183 -0.36 -11.88 -12.56
CA ALA A 183 0.23 -10.56 -12.43
C ALA A 183 0.36 -10.14 -10.96
N LEU A 184 -0.68 -10.39 -10.14
CA LEU A 184 -0.67 -10.15 -8.69
C LEU A 184 0.44 -10.97 -8.00
N MET A 185 0.54 -12.27 -8.28
CA MET A 185 1.58 -13.16 -7.72
C MET A 185 2.99 -12.72 -8.09
N THR A 186 3.21 -12.32 -9.35
CA THR A 186 4.52 -11.83 -9.81
C THR A 186 4.84 -10.41 -9.32
N THR A 187 3.83 -9.64 -8.91
CA THR A 187 4.00 -8.30 -8.32
C THR A 187 4.43 -8.42 -6.87
N ASN A 188 3.72 -9.26 -6.10
CA ASN A 188 4.06 -9.54 -4.71
C ASN A 188 3.40 -10.86 -4.27
N PHE A 189 4.21 -11.89 -4.00
CA PHE A 189 3.68 -13.20 -3.64
C PHE A 189 2.96 -13.19 -2.29
N PHE A 190 3.36 -12.32 -1.36
CA PHE A 190 2.79 -12.21 -0.02
C PHE A 190 1.33 -11.72 -0.06
N PHE A 191 1.06 -10.64 -0.81
CA PHE A 191 -0.30 -10.17 -0.99
C PHE A 191 -1.14 -11.12 -1.85
N ALA A 192 -0.51 -11.82 -2.79
CA ALA A 192 -1.19 -12.85 -3.57
C ALA A 192 -1.59 -14.06 -2.71
N SER A 193 -0.74 -14.53 -1.80
CA SER A 193 -1.08 -15.59 -0.85
C SER A 193 -2.17 -15.13 0.12
N SER A 194 -2.12 -13.90 0.66
CA SER A 194 -3.22 -13.34 1.46
C SER A 194 -4.53 -13.31 0.68
N PHE A 195 -4.50 -12.99 -0.62
CA PHE A 195 -5.68 -13.04 -1.50
C PHE A 195 -6.22 -14.47 -1.67
N VAL A 196 -5.36 -15.46 -1.91
CA VAL A 196 -5.76 -16.88 -1.99
C VAL A 196 -6.38 -17.35 -0.67
N ILE A 197 -5.79 -16.96 0.46
CA ILE A 197 -6.32 -17.29 1.79
C ILE A 197 -7.66 -16.61 2.03
N ALA A 198 -7.85 -15.38 1.56
CA ALA A 198 -9.14 -14.69 1.63
C ALA A 198 -10.22 -15.44 0.82
N ILE A 199 -9.88 -15.99 -0.34
CA ILE A 199 -10.80 -16.84 -1.13
C ILE A 199 -11.13 -18.14 -0.38
N LEU A 200 -10.11 -18.79 0.20
CA LEU A 200 -10.30 -20.00 1.01
C LEU A 200 -11.20 -19.73 2.23
N THR A 201 -10.94 -18.63 2.92
CA THR A 201 -11.74 -18.19 4.07
C THR A 201 -13.17 -17.86 3.65
N SER A 202 -13.34 -17.22 2.49
CA SER A 202 -14.66 -16.92 1.90
C SER A 202 -15.44 -18.20 1.59
N LEU A 203 -14.76 -19.23 1.09
CA LEU A 203 -15.34 -20.55 0.85
C LEU A 203 -15.80 -21.20 2.17
N VAL A 204 -14.95 -21.20 3.20
CA VAL A 204 -15.29 -21.78 4.51
C VAL A 204 -16.48 -21.06 5.14
N ILE A 205 -16.45 -19.72 5.20
CA ILE A 205 -17.55 -18.89 5.71
C ILE A 205 -18.81 -19.14 4.89
N GLY A 206 -18.70 -19.19 3.57
CA GLY A 206 -19.82 -19.46 2.67
C GLY A 206 -20.44 -20.84 2.87
N LEU A 207 -19.63 -21.89 3.08
CA LEU A 207 -20.12 -23.24 3.38
C LEU A 207 -20.83 -23.31 4.74
N VAL A 208 -20.28 -22.64 5.76
CA VAL A 208 -20.93 -22.51 7.06
C VAL A 208 -22.24 -21.76 6.91
N ALA A 209 -22.24 -20.56 6.32
CA ALA A 209 -23.46 -19.78 6.10
C ALA A 209 -24.52 -20.55 5.29
N ALA A 210 -24.09 -21.29 4.25
CA ALA A 210 -24.98 -22.13 3.47
C ALA A 210 -25.66 -23.17 4.35
N ARG A 211 -24.98 -23.87 5.28
CA ARG A 211 -25.64 -24.84 6.19
C ARG A 211 -26.78 -24.23 7.01
N TRP A 212 -26.68 -22.96 7.37
CA TRP A 212 -27.70 -22.25 8.13
C TRP A 212 -28.84 -21.74 7.23
N ILE A 213 -28.54 -21.43 5.97
CA ILE A 213 -29.49 -20.91 4.96
C ILE A 213 -30.15 -22.04 4.13
N ILE A 214 -29.56 -23.24 4.06
CA ILE A 214 -29.93 -24.39 3.20
C ILE A 214 -31.36 -24.91 3.41
N ARG A 215 -32.05 -24.48 4.47
CA ARG A 215 -33.51 -24.69 4.59
C ARG A 215 -34.32 -23.95 3.51
N GLN A 216 -33.71 -23.04 2.76
CA GLN A 216 -34.33 -22.33 1.63
C GLN A 216 -33.69 -22.74 0.30
N GLU A 217 -34.46 -22.74 -0.80
CA GLU A 217 -34.01 -23.09 -2.17
C GLU A 217 -32.72 -22.37 -2.61
N GLN A 218 -32.48 -21.18 -2.04
CA GLN A 218 -31.32 -20.33 -2.26
C GLN A 218 -29.98 -21.00 -1.89
N GLY A 219 -29.98 -21.92 -0.92
CA GLY A 219 -28.78 -22.65 -0.50
C GLY A 219 -28.15 -23.48 -1.62
N ARG A 220 -28.96 -23.99 -2.58
CA ARG A 220 -28.46 -24.79 -3.72
C ARG A 220 -27.66 -23.94 -4.71
N GLN A 221 -28.07 -22.68 -4.94
CA GLN A 221 -27.37 -21.78 -5.85
C GLN A 221 -26.03 -21.35 -5.25
N ILE A 222 -26.01 -21.03 -3.95
CA ILE A 222 -24.78 -20.74 -3.20
C ILE A 222 -23.84 -21.95 -3.24
N ALA A 223 -24.34 -23.17 -3.01
CA ALA A 223 -23.52 -24.39 -3.04
C ALA A 223 -22.83 -24.62 -4.40
N ARG A 224 -23.53 -24.39 -5.53
CA ARG A 224 -22.92 -24.48 -6.87
C ARG A 224 -21.84 -23.43 -7.10
N GLN A 225 -22.01 -22.21 -6.56
CA GLN A 225 -20.97 -21.17 -6.63
C GLN A 225 -19.76 -21.55 -5.77
N LEU A 226 -19.97 -22.10 -4.58
CA LEU A 226 -18.91 -22.55 -3.69
C LEU A 226 -18.09 -23.72 -4.29
N GLN A 227 -18.69 -24.58 -5.11
CA GLN A 227 -17.92 -25.60 -5.85
C GLN A 227 -16.90 -24.98 -6.80
N ARG A 228 -17.22 -23.85 -7.46
CA ARG A 228 -16.26 -23.15 -8.33
C ARG A 228 -15.08 -22.58 -7.54
N TYR A 229 -15.30 -22.15 -6.29
CA TYR A 229 -14.23 -21.64 -5.43
C TYR A 229 -13.17 -22.71 -5.15
N ILE A 230 -13.56 -23.98 -5.02
CA ILE A 230 -12.61 -25.09 -4.81
C ILE A 230 -11.62 -25.18 -5.98
N TYR A 231 -12.13 -25.15 -7.22
CA TYR A 231 -11.29 -25.19 -8.42
C TYR A 231 -10.42 -23.95 -8.55
N VAL A 232 -10.96 -22.77 -8.23
CA VAL A 232 -10.20 -21.51 -8.23
C VAL A 232 -9.06 -21.57 -7.21
N ILE A 233 -9.33 -21.98 -5.96
CA ILE A 233 -8.32 -22.10 -4.92
C ILE A 233 -7.24 -23.10 -5.34
N ALA A 234 -7.63 -24.30 -5.80
CA ALA A 234 -6.66 -25.30 -6.23
C ALA A 234 -5.76 -24.77 -7.37
N SER A 235 -6.35 -24.11 -8.37
CA SER A 235 -5.61 -23.54 -9.50
C SER A 235 -4.69 -22.39 -9.08
N LEU A 236 -5.17 -21.49 -8.20
CA LEU A 236 -4.34 -20.41 -7.67
C LEU A 236 -3.22 -20.91 -6.76
N SER A 237 -3.46 -21.97 -5.97
CA SER A 237 -2.41 -22.60 -5.17
C SER A 237 -1.33 -23.23 -6.05
N VAL A 238 -1.73 -23.92 -7.14
CA VAL A 238 -0.76 -24.43 -8.14
C VAL A 238 0.01 -23.28 -8.78
N LEU A 239 -0.68 -22.21 -9.18
CA LEU A 239 -0.04 -21.04 -9.80
C LEU A 239 0.95 -20.36 -8.84
N LEU A 240 0.58 -20.23 -7.56
CA LEU A 240 1.44 -19.68 -6.52
C LEU A 240 2.69 -20.54 -6.33
N VAL A 241 2.55 -21.86 -6.32
CA VAL A 241 3.68 -22.81 -6.27
C VAL A 241 4.55 -22.66 -7.52
N LEU A 242 3.97 -22.54 -8.71
CA LEU A 242 4.73 -22.30 -9.94
C LEU A 242 5.52 -21.00 -9.88
N VAL A 243 4.92 -19.91 -9.39
CA VAL A 243 5.61 -18.63 -9.24
C VAL A 243 6.76 -18.73 -8.25
N LEU A 244 6.52 -19.26 -7.05
CA LEU A 244 7.51 -19.37 -5.99
C LEU A 244 8.67 -20.31 -6.35
N PHE A 245 8.37 -21.46 -6.95
CA PHE A 245 9.36 -22.52 -7.12
C PHE A 245 10.03 -22.54 -8.50
N TYR A 246 9.38 -22.01 -9.53
CA TYR A 246 9.84 -22.17 -10.92
C TYR A 246 10.02 -20.85 -11.66
N ILE A 247 9.14 -19.86 -11.48
CA ILE A 247 9.21 -18.60 -12.24
C ILE A 247 10.14 -17.60 -11.55
N TYR A 248 10.04 -17.45 -10.23
CA TYR A 248 10.84 -16.50 -9.47
C TYR A 248 11.38 -17.12 -8.17
N PRO A 249 12.41 -17.99 -8.27
CA PRO A 249 13.03 -18.63 -7.12
C PRO A 249 13.48 -17.70 -5.97
N PRO A 250 13.90 -16.43 -6.19
CA PRO A 250 14.25 -15.54 -5.09
C PRO A 250 13.12 -15.34 -4.05
N ALA A 251 11.85 -15.56 -4.43
CA ALA A 251 10.75 -15.54 -3.48
C ALA A 251 10.78 -16.67 -2.43
N GLN A 252 11.61 -17.68 -2.63
CA GLN A 252 11.85 -18.72 -1.65
C GLN A 252 12.71 -18.24 -0.49
N ASP A 253 13.56 -17.23 -0.67
CA ASP A 253 14.49 -16.79 0.37
C ASP A 253 13.72 -16.36 1.63
N SER A 254 12.61 -15.63 1.46
CA SER A 254 11.68 -15.27 2.55
C SER A 254 10.97 -16.46 3.22
N LEU A 255 10.98 -17.65 2.60
CA LEU A 255 10.48 -18.89 3.18
C LEU A 255 11.60 -19.70 3.85
N GLN A 256 12.85 -19.54 3.40
CA GLN A 256 14.00 -20.29 3.88
C GLN A 256 14.63 -19.65 5.11
N THR A 257 14.54 -18.33 5.26
CA THR A 257 14.92 -17.56 6.46
C THR A 257 14.18 -18.00 7.73
N MET A 258 13.09 -18.75 7.60
CA MET A 258 12.22 -19.15 8.70
C MET A 258 12.50 -20.57 9.19
N LYS A 259 12.67 -20.71 10.51
CA LYS A 259 13.13 -21.95 11.15
C LYS A 259 12.02 -22.96 11.31
N SER A 260 10.77 -22.53 11.51
CA SER A 260 9.63 -23.43 11.73
C SER A 260 8.59 -23.39 10.61
N LEU A 261 7.85 -24.49 10.40
CA LEU A 261 6.72 -24.55 9.46
C LEU A 261 5.63 -23.53 9.84
N GLN A 262 5.45 -23.29 11.15
CA GLN A 262 4.53 -22.27 11.64
C GLN A 262 4.98 -20.87 11.24
N GLU A 263 6.27 -20.55 11.36
CA GLU A 263 6.84 -19.29 10.87
C GLU A 263 6.68 -19.19 9.35
N LYS A 264 6.96 -20.25 8.58
CA LYS A 264 6.81 -20.27 7.11
C LYS A 264 5.37 -20.07 6.66
N ILE A 265 4.41 -20.72 7.32
CA ILE A 265 2.99 -20.48 7.07
C ILE A 265 2.69 -19.03 7.46
N ALA A 266 3.09 -18.62 8.67
CA ALA A 266 2.83 -17.27 9.15
C ALA A 266 3.43 -16.19 8.24
N SER A 267 4.57 -16.39 7.59
CA SER A 267 5.10 -15.43 6.62
C SER A 267 4.46 -15.49 5.25
N LEU A 268 4.00 -16.65 4.81
CA LEU A 268 3.12 -16.75 3.66
C LEU A 268 1.80 -16.01 3.91
N ILE A 269 1.25 -16.06 5.13
CA ILE A 269 -0.01 -15.39 5.46
C ILE A 269 0.19 -13.90 5.80
N PHE A 270 1.30 -13.56 6.47
CA PHE A 270 1.52 -12.26 7.11
C PHE A 270 2.85 -11.52 6.73
N GLY A 271 3.84 -12.19 6.13
CA GLY A 271 5.10 -11.59 5.63
C GLY A 271 6.20 -11.46 6.70
N GLU A 272 7.37 -10.95 6.31
CA GLU A 272 8.55 -10.77 7.20
C GLU A 272 8.62 -9.39 7.84
N SER A 273 8.98 -9.33 9.12
CA SER A 273 9.37 -8.09 9.82
C SER A 273 10.01 -8.38 11.19
N THR A 274 10.93 -7.51 11.61
CA THR A 274 11.58 -7.57 12.92
C THR A 274 10.58 -7.30 14.04
N ARG A 275 10.66 -8.04 15.15
CA ARG A 275 9.77 -7.87 16.32
C ARG A 275 9.95 -6.47 16.91
N HIS A 276 9.05 -5.55 16.59
CA HIS A 276 8.96 -4.22 17.18
C HIS A 276 7.50 -3.97 17.54
N ASN A 277 7.24 -3.23 18.63
CA ASN A 277 5.88 -2.86 18.99
C ASN A 277 5.31 -1.90 17.92
N PRO A 278 4.33 -2.32 17.09
CA PRO A 278 3.83 -1.51 15.99
C PRO A 278 3.11 -0.24 16.47
N TYR A 279 2.65 -0.22 17.71
CA TYR A 279 1.98 0.93 18.32
C TYR A 279 2.94 1.96 18.91
N ALA A 280 4.22 1.58 19.13
CA ALA A 280 5.24 2.55 19.54
C ALA A 280 5.46 3.63 18.47
N ILE A 281 5.25 3.28 17.20
CA ILE A 281 5.30 4.23 16.07
C ILE A 281 4.27 5.35 16.26
N VAL A 282 3.12 5.10 16.87
CA VAL A 282 2.12 6.15 17.10
C VAL A 282 2.60 7.15 18.16
N SER A 283 3.26 6.67 19.21
CA SER A 283 3.77 7.55 20.28
C SER A 283 4.99 8.36 19.88
N PHE A 284 5.88 7.79 19.05
CA PHE A 284 7.11 8.47 18.64
C PHE A 284 6.97 9.18 17.30
N GLY A 285 6.08 8.71 16.42
CA GLY A 285 5.94 9.22 15.07
C GLY A 285 5.06 10.44 14.89
N TRP A 286 4.27 10.80 15.90
CA TRP A 286 3.33 11.92 15.82
C TRP A 286 3.52 12.86 17.01
N VAL A 287 3.35 14.17 16.79
CA VAL A 287 3.45 15.19 17.86
C VAL A 287 2.47 14.90 18.99
N SER A 288 1.29 14.39 18.64
CA SER A 288 0.24 14.08 19.59
C SER A 288 -0.58 12.88 19.11
N ARG A 289 -0.96 12.02 20.07
CA ARG A 289 -1.89 10.91 19.82
C ARG A 289 -3.23 11.40 19.25
N TRP A 290 -3.68 12.60 19.65
CA TRP A 290 -4.92 13.18 19.15
C TRP A 290 -4.80 13.65 17.70
N ALA A 291 -3.64 14.15 17.29
CA ALA A 291 -3.37 14.48 15.89
C ALA A 291 -3.47 13.20 15.04
N TYR A 292 -2.82 12.12 15.47
CA TYR A 292 -2.92 10.81 14.80
C TYR A 292 -4.38 10.30 14.70
N LEU A 293 -5.13 10.35 15.80
CA LEU A 293 -6.54 9.93 15.81
C LEU A 293 -7.43 10.79 14.90
N GLY A 294 -7.21 12.10 14.86
CA GLY A 294 -7.91 13.00 13.94
C GLY A 294 -7.61 12.64 12.48
N LEU A 295 -6.33 12.45 12.16
CA LEU A 295 -5.87 12.08 10.82
C LEU A 295 -6.38 10.71 10.35
N THR A 296 -6.60 9.77 11.28
CA THR A 296 -7.10 8.41 11.01
C THR A 296 -8.60 8.22 11.27
N SER A 297 -9.33 9.30 11.56
CA SER A 297 -10.75 9.27 11.91
C SER A 297 -11.63 8.58 10.85
N ILE A 298 -11.29 8.72 9.56
CA ILE A 298 -12.02 8.05 8.47
C ILE A 298 -11.96 6.52 8.60
N ASN A 299 -10.85 5.96 9.07
CA ASN A 299 -10.67 4.51 9.22
C ASN A 299 -11.76 3.95 10.15
N TYR A 300 -11.94 4.61 11.30
CA TYR A 300 -12.94 4.22 12.29
C TYR A 300 -14.37 4.43 11.77
N LEU A 301 -14.63 5.55 11.09
CA LEU A 301 -15.94 5.81 10.49
C LEU A 301 -16.31 4.74 9.45
N LEU A 302 -15.37 4.40 8.56
CA LEU A 302 -15.58 3.37 7.53
C LEU A 302 -15.82 2.00 8.16
N ILE A 303 -15.04 1.61 9.18
CA ILE A 303 -15.25 0.33 9.89
C ILE A 303 -16.63 0.27 10.57
N ILE A 304 -17.03 1.34 11.27
CA ILE A 304 -18.33 1.36 11.96
C ILE A 304 -19.47 1.30 10.93
N THR A 305 -19.37 2.10 9.87
CA THR A 305 -20.41 2.15 8.82
C THR A 305 -20.46 0.87 7.99
N SER A 306 -19.34 0.17 7.77
CA SER A 306 -19.31 -1.11 7.08
C SER A 306 -19.92 -2.22 7.93
N LEU A 307 -19.74 -2.19 9.26
CA LEU A 307 -20.38 -3.12 10.17
C LEU A 307 -21.90 -2.93 10.20
N ILE A 308 -22.37 -1.68 10.32
CA ILE A 308 -23.80 -1.37 10.16
C ILE A 308 -24.28 -1.82 8.77
N GLY A 309 -23.47 -1.58 7.76
CA GLY A 309 -23.77 -1.92 6.39
C GLY A 309 -23.90 -3.41 6.14
N LEU A 310 -23.09 -4.23 6.79
CA LEU A 310 -23.21 -5.69 6.77
C LEU A 310 -24.62 -6.11 7.21
N PHE A 311 -25.13 -5.58 8.32
CA PHE A 311 -26.48 -5.90 8.79
C PHE A 311 -27.58 -5.47 7.80
N VAL A 312 -27.45 -4.27 7.23
CA VAL A 312 -28.41 -3.75 6.23
C VAL A 312 -28.40 -4.62 4.97
N VAL A 313 -27.22 -4.95 4.46
CA VAL A 313 -27.04 -5.72 3.22
C VAL A 313 -27.49 -7.17 3.40
N VAL A 314 -27.12 -7.81 4.51
CA VAL A 314 -27.54 -9.19 4.82
C VAL A 314 -29.07 -9.29 4.93
N ARG A 315 -29.71 -8.30 5.55
CA ARG A 315 -31.17 -8.29 5.71
C ARG A 315 -31.93 -8.04 4.41
N ASN A 316 -31.44 -7.14 3.56
CA ASN A 316 -32.24 -6.58 2.46
C ASN A 316 -31.78 -7.00 1.05
N ALA A 317 -30.53 -7.41 0.88
CA ALA A 317 -29.91 -7.52 -0.45
C ALA A 317 -29.04 -8.76 -0.68
N ILE A 318 -28.91 -9.65 0.32
CA ILE A 318 -28.07 -10.85 0.26
C ILE A 318 -28.46 -11.85 -0.85
N TYR A 319 -29.61 -11.66 -1.48
CA TYR A 319 -30.11 -12.53 -2.55
C TYR A 319 -29.38 -12.35 -3.89
N ARG A 320 -28.61 -11.27 -4.07
CA ARG A 320 -27.86 -11.03 -5.31
C ARG A 320 -26.49 -11.72 -5.25
N PRO A 321 -26.11 -12.56 -6.23
CA PRO A 321 -24.81 -13.26 -6.24
C PRO A 321 -23.60 -12.36 -6.00
N THR A 322 -23.57 -11.19 -6.64
CA THR A 322 -22.51 -10.20 -6.46
C THR A 322 -22.37 -9.75 -5.01
N ILE A 323 -23.50 -9.48 -4.36
CA ILE A 323 -23.54 -9.00 -2.97
C ILE A 323 -23.05 -10.11 -2.04
N VAL A 324 -23.46 -11.36 -2.26
CA VAL A 324 -22.95 -12.52 -1.50
C VAL A 324 -21.42 -12.58 -1.59
N VAL A 325 -20.86 -12.51 -2.80
CA VAL A 325 -19.41 -12.56 -3.00
C VAL A 325 -18.72 -11.42 -2.24
N ILE A 326 -19.19 -10.17 -2.40
CA ILE A 326 -18.61 -9.01 -1.70
C ILE A 326 -18.72 -9.16 -0.19
N THR A 327 -19.85 -9.63 0.34
CA THR A 327 -20.04 -9.90 1.77
C THR A 327 -19.07 -10.96 2.27
N LEU A 328 -18.86 -12.06 1.53
CA LEU A 328 -17.91 -13.11 1.91
C LEU A 328 -16.46 -12.61 1.91
N PHE A 329 -16.08 -11.80 0.93
CA PHE A 329 -14.76 -11.17 0.90
C PHE A 329 -14.58 -10.17 2.04
N TYR A 330 -15.58 -9.32 2.30
CA TYR A 330 -15.57 -8.41 3.44
C TYR A 330 -15.34 -9.18 4.75
N LEU A 331 -16.12 -10.22 5.03
CA LEU A 331 -15.96 -11.05 6.22
C LEU A 331 -14.59 -11.73 6.31
N SER A 332 -14.06 -12.20 5.17
CA SER A 332 -12.75 -12.86 5.11
C SER A 332 -11.61 -11.89 5.40
N PHE A 333 -11.63 -10.70 4.79
CA PHE A 333 -10.63 -9.68 5.07
C PHE A 333 -10.79 -9.06 6.46
N SER A 334 -12.01 -8.96 7.01
CA SER A 334 -12.22 -8.62 8.42
C SER A 334 -11.55 -9.65 9.34
N LEU A 335 -11.69 -10.95 9.06
CA LEU A 335 -11.06 -12.01 9.85
C LEU A 335 -9.53 -11.95 9.72
N LEU A 336 -9.00 -11.80 8.51
CA LEU A 336 -7.55 -11.64 8.29
C LEU A 336 -7.01 -10.42 9.02
N PHE A 337 -7.70 -9.29 8.95
CA PHE A 337 -7.34 -8.06 9.66
C PHE A 337 -7.37 -8.26 11.18
N PHE A 338 -8.39 -8.94 11.72
CA PHE A 338 -8.46 -9.27 13.14
C PHE A 338 -7.31 -10.18 13.58
N CYS A 339 -6.99 -11.22 12.80
CA CYS A 339 -5.85 -12.09 13.07
C CYS A 339 -4.52 -11.31 13.04
N ALA A 340 -4.36 -10.41 12.06
CA ALA A 340 -3.18 -9.54 11.96
C ALA A 340 -3.06 -8.59 13.16
N LEU A 341 -4.19 -8.01 13.61
CA LEU A 341 -4.25 -7.17 14.81
C LEU A 341 -3.81 -7.96 16.06
N VAL A 342 -4.33 -9.18 16.24
CA VAL A 342 -3.95 -10.05 17.37
C VAL A 342 -2.47 -10.44 17.28
N ALA A 343 -1.97 -10.76 16.09
CA ALA A 343 -0.56 -11.10 15.88
C ALA A 343 0.37 -9.92 16.22
N ASP A 344 0.02 -8.72 15.77
CA ASP A 344 0.75 -7.47 16.06
C ASP A 344 0.72 -7.11 17.56
N LEU A 345 -0.44 -7.27 18.24
CA LEU A 345 -0.57 -7.02 19.68
C LEU A 345 0.21 -8.02 20.54
N THR A 346 0.28 -9.27 20.10
CA THR A 346 0.99 -10.34 20.83
C THR A 346 2.49 -10.37 20.51
N GLY A 347 2.93 -9.68 19.45
CA GLY A 347 4.30 -9.75 18.94
C GLY A 347 4.71 -11.16 18.49
N SER A 348 3.72 -12.02 18.19
CA SER A 348 3.93 -13.44 17.94
C SER A 348 4.43 -13.72 16.52
N ILE A 349 4.01 -12.91 15.55
CA ILE A 349 4.32 -13.09 14.12
C ILE A 349 4.60 -11.72 13.52
N GLY A 350 5.88 -11.42 13.25
CA GLY A 350 6.27 -10.15 12.62
C GLY A 350 5.84 -8.90 13.40
N ALA A 351 6.05 -7.76 12.77
CA ALA A 351 5.49 -6.46 13.12
C ALA A 351 4.80 -5.82 11.90
N ASN A 352 3.81 -4.98 12.14
CA ASN A 352 3.09 -4.19 11.12
C ASN A 352 2.22 -5.01 10.16
N LEU A 353 1.77 -6.19 10.58
CA LEU A 353 0.87 -7.03 9.78
C LEU A 353 -0.47 -6.35 9.52
N GLN A 354 -1.01 -5.72 10.57
CA GLN A 354 -2.23 -4.93 10.50
C GLN A 354 -2.11 -3.84 9.44
N LEU A 355 -0.97 -3.14 9.41
CA LEU A 355 -0.73 -2.04 8.47
C LEU A 355 -0.68 -2.54 7.01
N ARG A 356 -0.10 -3.73 6.77
CA ARG A 356 -0.04 -4.34 5.43
C ARG A 356 -1.41 -4.80 4.94
N ILE A 357 -2.23 -5.40 5.81
CA ILE A 357 -3.56 -5.93 5.42
C ILE A 357 -4.64 -4.83 5.40
N MET A 358 -4.41 -3.69 6.08
CA MET A 358 -5.37 -2.60 6.17
C MET A 358 -5.87 -2.10 4.80
N PRO A 359 -5.03 -1.81 3.78
CA PRO A 359 -5.52 -1.36 2.48
C PRO A 359 -6.45 -2.37 1.81
N ALA A 360 -6.13 -3.67 1.91
CA ALA A 360 -6.98 -4.75 1.39
C ALA A 360 -8.35 -4.76 2.10
N TYR A 361 -8.33 -4.69 3.44
CA TYR A 361 -9.54 -4.64 4.25
C TYR A 361 -10.38 -3.40 3.93
N MET A 362 -9.75 -2.25 3.71
CA MET A 362 -10.43 -1.00 3.40
C MET A 362 -11.13 -1.01 2.05
N LEU A 363 -10.58 -1.69 1.04
CA LEU A 363 -11.25 -1.88 -0.25
C LEU A 363 -12.66 -2.48 -0.09
N PHE A 364 -12.78 -3.54 0.72
CA PHE A 364 -14.08 -4.19 0.97
C PHE A 364 -14.93 -3.46 2.01
N THR A 365 -14.30 -2.79 2.98
CA THR A 365 -14.98 -1.93 3.95
C THR A 365 -15.74 -0.83 3.24
N VAL A 366 -15.08 -0.11 2.31
CA VAL A 366 -15.70 0.92 1.49
C VAL A 366 -16.82 0.33 0.64
N ALA A 367 -16.61 -0.82 -0.01
CA ALA A 367 -17.67 -1.47 -0.80
C ALA A 367 -18.93 -1.77 0.04
N MET A 368 -18.76 -2.27 1.27
CA MET A 368 -19.87 -2.56 2.17
C MET A 368 -20.57 -1.28 2.65
N THR A 369 -19.80 -0.24 3.00
CA THR A 369 -20.34 1.08 3.35
C THR A 369 -21.17 1.67 2.22
N LEU A 370 -20.71 1.58 0.96
CA LEU A 370 -21.45 2.09 -0.19
C LEU A 370 -22.76 1.35 -0.44
N LEU A 371 -22.76 0.01 -0.37
CA LEU A 371 -23.97 -0.79 -0.56
C LEU A 371 -25.06 -0.42 0.45
N ALA A 372 -24.66 -0.25 1.71
CA ALA A 372 -25.57 0.17 2.76
C ALA A 372 -26.03 1.61 2.61
N PHE A 373 -25.11 2.51 2.28
CA PHE A 373 -25.42 3.92 2.07
C PHE A 373 -26.35 4.11 0.87
N GLN A 374 -26.14 3.40 -0.23
CA GLN A 374 -27.03 3.41 -1.39
C GLN A 374 -28.44 2.98 -1.00
N TRP A 375 -28.57 1.86 -0.28
CA TRP A 375 -29.88 1.40 0.19
C TRP A 375 -30.56 2.45 1.08
N LEU A 376 -29.85 3.02 2.06
CA LEU A 376 -30.39 4.06 2.93
C LEU A 376 -30.77 5.33 2.18
N TYR A 377 -29.96 5.73 1.19
CA TYR A 377 -30.18 6.92 0.37
C TYR A 377 -31.43 6.78 -0.51
N GLU A 378 -31.66 5.59 -1.07
CA GLU A 378 -32.83 5.28 -1.90
C GLU A 378 -34.11 5.15 -1.07
N GLN A 379 -34.03 4.58 0.15
CA GLN A 379 -35.20 4.30 0.97
C GLN A 379 -35.61 5.45 1.91
N ILE A 380 -34.66 6.28 2.37
CA ILE A 380 -34.91 7.26 3.43
C ILE A 380 -34.63 8.69 2.93
N GLY A 381 -35.69 9.44 2.63
CA GLY A 381 -35.58 10.80 2.09
C GLY A 381 -34.84 11.81 2.99
N VAL A 382 -34.79 11.58 4.31
CA VAL A 382 -33.98 12.37 5.24
C VAL A 382 -32.49 12.12 5.01
N VAL A 383 -32.07 10.86 4.81
CA VAL A 383 -30.68 10.51 4.51
C VAL A 383 -30.22 11.22 3.24
N ARG A 384 -31.05 11.27 2.21
CA ARG A 384 -30.74 12.02 0.97
C ARG A 384 -30.48 13.51 1.23
N ARG A 385 -31.31 14.16 2.05
CA ARG A 385 -31.15 15.58 2.40
C ARG A 385 -29.89 15.82 3.23
N VAL A 386 -29.66 15.00 4.26
CA VAL A 386 -28.46 15.11 5.10
C VAL A 386 -27.20 14.85 4.28
N ALA A 387 -27.20 13.80 3.45
CA ALA A 387 -26.07 13.45 2.60
C ALA A 387 -25.68 14.57 1.62
N ALA A 388 -26.66 15.28 1.06
CA ALA A 388 -26.40 16.39 0.13
C ALA A 388 -25.55 17.51 0.75
N PHE A 389 -25.64 17.72 2.06
CA PHE A 389 -24.84 18.71 2.79
C PHE A 389 -23.62 18.11 3.50
N ALA A 390 -23.79 16.96 4.16
CA ALA A 390 -22.75 16.36 4.98
C ALA A 390 -21.62 15.72 4.16
N MET A 391 -21.95 15.06 3.03
CA MET A 391 -20.94 14.32 2.26
C MET A 391 -19.85 15.22 1.69
N PRO A 392 -20.12 16.37 1.04
CA PRO A 392 -19.06 17.25 0.56
C PRO A 392 -18.12 17.71 1.69
N VAL A 393 -18.68 18.10 2.85
CA VAL A 393 -17.90 18.55 4.01
C VAL A 393 -17.00 17.43 4.54
N LEU A 394 -17.56 16.22 4.71
CA LEU A 394 -16.80 15.06 5.17
C LEU A 394 -15.70 14.67 4.17
N LEU A 395 -16.00 14.68 2.87
CA LEU A 395 -15.02 14.36 1.84
C LEU A 395 -13.87 15.35 1.83
N VAL A 396 -14.14 16.67 1.94
CA VAL A 396 -13.08 17.68 2.04
C VAL A 396 -12.25 17.47 3.30
N PHE A 397 -12.89 17.30 4.46
CA PHE A 397 -12.20 17.07 5.73
C PHE A 397 -11.30 15.82 5.67
N PHE A 398 -11.82 14.70 5.19
CA PHE A 398 -11.04 13.47 5.09
C PHE A 398 -9.96 13.51 4.02
N SER A 399 -10.20 14.22 2.91
CA SER A 399 -9.15 14.43 1.88
C SER A 399 -7.97 15.21 2.45
N ILE A 400 -8.25 16.29 3.20
CA ILE A 400 -7.19 17.08 3.87
C ILE A 400 -6.43 16.20 4.86
N ASN A 401 -7.12 15.45 5.71
CA ASN A 401 -6.48 14.54 6.66
C ASN A 401 -5.65 13.45 5.96
N ALA A 402 -6.15 12.92 4.85
CA ALA A 402 -5.43 11.93 4.05
C ALA A 402 -4.13 12.50 3.49
N LEU A 403 -4.16 13.74 2.96
CA LEU A 403 -2.96 14.42 2.48
C LEU A 403 -1.99 14.67 3.63
N LEU A 404 -2.43 15.30 4.72
CA LEU A 404 -1.58 15.61 5.87
C LEU A 404 -0.90 14.38 6.47
N LYS A 405 -1.61 13.24 6.54
CA LYS A 405 -1.05 11.98 7.01
C LYS A 405 -0.12 11.34 5.99
N SER A 406 -0.53 11.25 4.73
CA SER A 406 0.29 10.61 3.69
C SER A 406 1.58 11.37 3.42
N THR A 407 1.56 12.70 3.42
CA THR A 407 2.77 13.52 3.28
C THR A 407 3.62 13.52 4.54
N ASN A 408 3.16 12.94 5.66
CA ASN A 408 3.77 13.11 6.97
C ASN A 408 4.07 14.58 7.27
N GLU A 409 3.05 15.43 7.20
CA GLU A 409 3.22 16.89 7.33
C GLU A 409 4.06 17.22 8.58
N PRO A 410 5.22 17.90 8.43
CA PRO A 410 6.13 18.16 9.54
C PRO A 410 5.48 18.83 10.75
N ALA A 411 4.43 19.63 10.58
CA ALA A 411 3.69 20.20 11.71
C ALA A 411 3.02 19.16 12.62
N LEU A 412 2.74 17.95 12.11
CA LEU A 412 1.97 16.90 12.79
C LEU A 412 2.77 15.60 13.01
N SER A 413 3.72 15.30 12.12
CA SER A 413 4.55 14.08 12.14
C SER A 413 5.98 14.36 12.56
N ASN A 414 6.55 13.41 13.31
CA ASN A 414 7.97 13.36 13.65
C ASN A 414 8.77 12.55 12.62
N TYR A 415 8.11 11.84 11.69
CA TYR A 415 8.77 11.13 10.60
C TYR A 415 8.73 11.98 9.34
N TRP A 416 9.82 12.67 9.01
CA TRP A 416 9.87 13.51 7.81
C TRP A 416 10.38 12.71 6.61
N ILE A 417 9.62 12.74 5.53
CA ILE A 417 9.93 11.98 4.30
C ILE A 417 10.61 12.83 3.23
N PHE A 418 10.75 14.14 3.43
CA PHE A 418 11.36 15.03 2.44
C PHE A 418 12.88 15.15 2.62
N TYR A 419 13.58 15.53 1.57
CA TYR A 419 15.00 15.87 1.66
C TYR A 419 15.31 17.15 0.88
N LEU A 420 16.45 17.77 1.19
CA LEU A 420 16.92 18.97 0.53
C LEU A 420 17.95 18.64 -0.55
N PRO A 421 18.04 19.44 -1.64
CA PRO A 421 19.09 19.27 -2.63
C PRO A 421 20.51 19.38 -2.03
N SER A 422 20.68 20.23 -1.02
CA SER A 422 21.93 20.37 -0.26
C SER A 422 22.31 19.08 0.46
N GLU A 423 21.33 18.30 0.92
CA GLU A 423 21.60 17.01 1.55
C GLU A 423 22.07 15.98 0.53
N GLN A 424 21.40 15.90 -0.62
CA GLN A 424 21.80 15.03 -1.73
C GLN A 424 23.23 15.35 -2.20
N GLN A 425 23.57 16.63 -2.36
CA GLN A 425 24.92 17.06 -2.70
C GLN A 425 25.97 16.67 -1.65
N GLY A 426 25.64 16.84 -0.37
CA GLY A 426 26.54 16.46 0.72
C GLY A 426 26.76 14.95 0.83
N LEU A 427 25.72 14.14 0.57
CA LEU A 427 25.85 12.68 0.49
C LEU A 427 26.70 12.25 -0.73
N ALA A 428 26.51 12.90 -1.88
CA ALA A 428 27.35 12.64 -3.05
C ALA A 428 28.82 13.00 -2.80
N TRP A 429 29.08 14.12 -2.12
CA TRP A 429 30.43 14.49 -1.72
C TRP A 429 31.03 13.47 -0.76
N SER A 430 30.27 13.03 0.24
CA SER A 430 30.77 12.08 1.24
C SER A 430 31.09 10.72 0.61
N ASP A 431 30.27 10.23 -0.33
CA ASP A 431 30.58 9.00 -1.05
C ASP A 431 31.85 9.11 -1.90
N GLN A 432 32.06 10.26 -2.56
CA GLN A 432 33.22 10.47 -3.44
C GLN A 432 34.54 10.63 -2.69
N HIS A 433 34.53 11.18 -1.47
CA HIS A 433 35.75 11.59 -0.76
C HIS A 433 36.12 10.69 0.44
N LEU A 434 35.16 9.94 0.98
CA LEU A 434 35.42 8.99 2.07
C LEU A 434 35.56 7.57 1.54
N ARG A 435 36.26 6.70 2.28
CA ARG A 435 36.53 5.31 1.87
C ARG A 435 36.33 4.33 3.01
N GLY A 436 35.41 3.39 2.82
CA GLY A 436 35.14 2.31 3.77
C GLY A 436 34.61 2.80 5.11
N GLN A 437 34.03 4.01 5.18
CA GLN A 437 33.64 4.64 6.43
C GLN A 437 32.13 4.48 6.67
N PRO A 438 31.72 4.12 7.91
CA PRO A 438 30.36 4.38 8.37
C PRO A 438 30.12 5.88 8.55
N ILE A 439 28.99 6.36 8.04
CA ILE A 439 28.57 7.75 8.11
C ILE A 439 27.23 7.78 8.84
N TRP A 440 27.20 8.35 10.04
CA TRP A 440 25.95 8.60 10.75
C TRP A 440 25.15 9.66 9.99
N MET A 441 23.89 9.36 9.67
CA MET A 441 23.05 10.25 8.85
C MET A 441 21.82 10.76 9.59
N ASP A 442 21.16 9.93 10.38
CA ASP A 442 19.88 10.32 10.98
C ASP A 442 19.51 9.51 12.22
N PHE A 443 18.46 9.96 12.93
CA PHE A 443 18.01 9.34 14.18
C PHE A 443 17.23 8.03 14.01
N ASP A 444 16.64 7.74 12.86
CA ASP A 444 15.71 6.60 12.72
C ASP A 444 15.71 5.89 11.35
N ALA A 445 16.67 6.23 10.48
CA ALA A 445 16.79 5.68 9.14
C ALA A 445 15.61 5.92 8.18
N VAL A 446 14.70 6.86 8.46
CA VAL A 446 13.49 7.03 7.62
C VAL A 446 13.71 7.94 6.41
N ARG A 447 14.75 8.78 6.43
CA ARG A 447 14.92 9.86 5.45
C ARG A 447 16.24 9.80 4.68
N LEU A 448 17.37 9.99 5.36
CA LEU A 448 18.68 10.06 4.70
C LEU A 448 19.24 8.68 4.32
N ALA A 449 18.94 7.62 5.07
CA ALA A 449 19.37 6.27 4.70
C ALA A 449 18.66 5.75 3.43
N PRO A 450 17.34 5.95 3.25
CA PRO A 450 16.67 5.67 1.98
C PRO A 450 17.23 6.51 0.83
N LEU A 451 17.53 7.79 1.05
CA LEU A 451 18.19 8.64 0.06
C LEU A 451 19.57 8.10 -0.35
N TRP A 452 20.40 7.74 0.63
CA TRP A 452 21.69 7.10 0.38
C TRP A 452 21.53 5.81 -0.45
N ARG A 453 20.56 4.97 -0.12
CA ARG A 453 20.29 3.73 -0.86
C ARG A 453 19.85 4.00 -2.29
N GLN A 454 18.98 5.00 -2.50
CA GLN A 454 18.50 5.38 -3.83
C GLN A 454 19.61 5.95 -4.71
N GLU A 455 20.50 6.78 -4.15
CA GLU A 455 21.57 7.44 -4.90
C GLU A 455 22.72 6.49 -5.23
N PHE A 456 23.19 5.71 -4.24
CA PHE A 456 24.42 4.96 -4.41
C PHE A 456 24.18 3.50 -4.74
N SER A 457 23.02 2.91 -4.39
CA SER A 457 22.70 1.47 -4.42
C SER A 457 23.73 0.58 -3.70
N GLU A 458 25.00 0.65 -4.10
CA GLU A 458 26.19 0.27 -3.36
C GLU A 458 27.25 1.37 -3.49
N SER A 459 27.80 1.84 -2.37
CA SER A 459 28.89 2.82 -2.38
C SER A 459 30.09 2.31 -3.16
N THR A 460 30.56 3.09 -4.14
CA THR A 460 31.77 2.75 -4.91
C THR A 460 33.04 2.78 -4.05
N GLN A 461 33.01 3.49 -2.93
CA GLN A 461 34.11 3.59 -1.97
C GLN A 461 33.92 2.68 -0.74
N GLY A 462 32.87 1.85 -0.70
CA GLY A 462 32.56 0.97 0.42
C GLY A 462 32.05 1.70 1.68
N ASN A 463 31.60 2.95 1.55
CA ASN A 463 30.96 3.69 2.64
C ASN A 463 29.58 3.10 2.96
N ARG A 464 29.16 3.21 4.22
CA ARG A 464 27.86 2.70 4.67
C ARG A 464 27.11 3.74 5.49
N ALA A 465 25.79 3.76 5.32
CA ALA A 465 24.92 4.58 6.15
C ALA A 465 24.80 3.97 7.55
N ASP A 466 24.95 4.81 8.57
CA ASP A 466 24.67 4.52 9.98
C ASP A 466 23.55 5.43 10.47
N THR A 467 22.69 4.93 11.36
CA THR A 467 21.44 5.58 11.78
C THR A 467 21.04 5.16 13.19
N GLY A 468 20.36 6.03 13.91
CA GLY A 468 20.00 5.77 15.31
C GLY A 468 21.15 6.10 16.24
N GLU A 469 21.44 5.21 17.18
CA GLU A 469 22.63 5.33 18.02
C GLU A 469 23.87 5.05 17.17
N PRO A 470 24.81 6.01 17.06
CA PRO A 470 26.01 5.82 16.26
C PRO A 470 26.79 4.59 16.70
N GLU A 471 27.19 3.75 15.76
CA GLU A 471 28.04 2.59 16.07
C GLU A 471 29.38 3.05 16.66
N PRO A 472 30.05 2.23 17.49
CA PRO A 472 31.35 2.58 18.08
C PRO A 472 32.44 2.91 17.06
N ILE A 473 32.30 2.40 15.83
CA ILE A 473 33.24 2.64 14.73
C ILE A 473 32.86 3.87 13.89
N THR A 474 31.71 4.49 14.15
CA THR A 474 31.22 5.65 13.40
C THR A 474 31.95 6.91 13.84
N ARG A 475 32.75 7.44 12.91
CA ARG A 475 33.58 8.63 13.11
C ARG A 475 33.17 9.81 12.26
N THR A 476 32.26 9.60 11.31
CA THR A 476 31.78 10.62 10.39
C THR A 476 30.30 10.84 10.62
N PHE A 477 29.90 12.11 10.74
CA PHE A 477 28.55 12.52 11.07
C PHE A 477 28.05 13.54 10.05
N PHE A 478 26.97 13.16 9.36
CA PHE A 478 26.25 14.02 8.45
C PHE A 478 25.15 14.76 9.22
N VAL A 479 25.18 16.08 9.17
CA VAL A 479 24.23 16.94 9.88
C VAL A 479 23.70 17.98 8.92
N SER A 480 22.39 18.09 8.83
CA SER A 480 21.72 19.14 8.06
C SER A 480 20.76 19.95 8.93
N GLN A 481 20.24 21.06 8.40
CA GLN A 481 19.21 21.83 9.08
C GLN A 481 17.96 20.99 9.46
N PRO A 482 17.39 20.14 8.57
CA PRO A 482 16.35 19.20 8.96
C PRO A 482 16.74 18.30 10.14
N VAL A 483 17.94 17.71 10.14
CA VAL A 483 18.40 16.84 11.25
C VAL A 483 18.50 17.63 12.56
N ARG A 484 19.01 18.88 12.52
CA ARG A 484 19.07 19.79 13.68
C ARG A 484 17.68 20.08 14.25
N LEU A 485 16.74 20.45 13.39
CA LEU A 485 15.35 20.73 13.79
C LEU A 485 14.67 19.50 14.36
N TRP A 486 14.96 18.33 13.80
CA TRP A 486 14.42 17.08 14.28
C TRP A 486 14.97 16.68 15.65
N GLY A 487 16.29 16.78 15.85
CA GLY A 487 16.92 16.55 17.15
C GLY A 487 16.35 17.48 18.23
N ALA A 488 16.21 18.78 17.92
CA ALA A 488 15.57 19.76 18.81
C ALA A 488 14.12 19.37 19.16
N ARG A 489 13.36 18.90 18.18
CA ARG A 489 11.96 18.46 18.37
C ARG A 489 11.84 17.20 19.23
N LEU A 490 12.75 16.26 19.06
CA LEU A 490 12.80 15.03 19.86
C LEU A 490 13.45 15.24 21.24
N GLY A 491 14.06 16.40 21.50
CA GLY A 491 14.87 16.63 22.68
C GLY A 491 16.15 15.79 22.69
N GLN A 492 16.64 15.39 21.52
CA GLN A 492 17.84 14.59 21.34
C GLN A 492 18.99 15.47 20.86
N ALA A 493 20.11 15.43 21.58
CA ALA A 493 21.32 16.12 21.17
C ALA A 493 21.92 15.43 19.92
N LEU A 494 22.51 16.22 19.03
CA LEU A 494 23.27 15.67 17.92
C LEU A 494 24.49 14.93 18.46
N PRO A 495 24.85 13.76 17.91
CA PRO A 495 26.03 13.00 18.34
C PRO A 495 27.34 13.58 17.79
N VAL A 496 27.45 14.91 17.72
CA VAL A 496 28.64 15.62 17.21
C VAL A 496 29.30 16.36 18.37
N PRO A 497 30.47 15.89 18.85
CA PRO A 497 31.28 16.59 19.84
C PRO A 497 31.70 17.99 19.37
N ALA A 498 31.91 18.91 20.31
CA ALA A 498 32.30 20.29 20.02
C ALA A 498 33.67 20.42 19.33
N ASP A 499 34.54 19.41 19.46
CA ASP A 499 35.89 19.37 18.88
C ASP A 499 35.95 18.62 17.53
N ALA A 500 34.81 18.11 17.03
CA ALA A 500 34.74 17.44 15.73
C ALA A 500 35.15 18.38 14.59
N LEU A 501 35.86 17.85 13.60
CA LEU A 501 36.35 18.61 12.45
C LEU A 501 35.27 18.66 11.38
N ARG A 502 34.81 19.86 11.03
CA ARG A 502 33.92 20.04 9.87
C ARG A 502 34.74 19.93 8.58
N ILE A 503 34.51 18.85 7.83
CA ILE A 503 35.25 18.53 6.60
C ILE A 503 34.46 18.85 5.32
N TYR A 504 33.16 19.10 5.44
CA TYR A 504 32.29 19.59 4.37
C TYR A 504 31.24 20.54 4.93
N ASP A 505 30.91 21.57 4.17
CA ASP A 505 29.87 22.56 4.49
C ASP A 505 29.37 23.20 3.18
N ASN A 506 28.07 23.07 2.89
CA ASN A 506 27.40 23.79 1.80
C ASN A 506 26.33 24.78 2.29
N GLY A 507 26.41 25.19 3.56
CA GLY A 507 25.49 26.12 4.23
C GLY A 507 24.30 25.44 4.91
N GLU A 508 23.73 24.38 4.31
CA GLU A 508 22.56 23.68 4.84
C GLU A 508 22.86 22.25 5.32
N ALA A 509 23.89 21.62 4.76
CA ALA A 509 24.39 20.30 5.12
C ALA A 509 25.89 20.35 5.40
N GLU A 510 26.29 19.70 6.48
CA GLU A 510 27.64 19.68 7.01
C GLU A 510 28.06 18.24 7.29
N LEU A 511 29.34 17.95 7.09
CA LEU A 511 29.93 16.67 7.47
C LEU A 511 31.03 16.91 8.51
N TYR A 512 30.91 16.23 9.64
CA TYR A 512 31.88 16.28 10.73
C TYR A 512 32.63 14.96 10.82
N HIS A 513 33.91 15.04 11.15
CA HIS A 513 34.76 13.88 11.41
C HIS A 513 35.41 14.01 12.79
N LEU A 514 35.32 12.94 13.59
CA LEU A 514 35.88 12.93 14.94
C LEU A 514 37.41 12.94 14.90
N ARG A 515 38.04 13.72 15.78
CA ARG A 515 39.49 13.72 15.92
C ARG A 515 39.98 12.34 16.37
N PRO A 516 41.05 11.80 15.79
CA PRO A 516 41.66 10.55 16.27
C PRO A 516 42.08 10.68 17.73
N LEU A 517 41.61 9.77 18.57
CA LEU A 517 42.06 9.63 19.96
C LEU A 517 43.27 8.69 20.06
N THR A 518 43.47 7.85 19.04
CA THR A 518 44.63 6.95 18.94
C THR A 518 45.22 7.00 17.53
N PRO A 519 46.52 6.68 17.36
CA PRO A 519 47.15 6.60 16.03
C PRO A 519 46.53 5.56 15.08
N TYR A 520 45.74 4.64 15.61
CA TYR A 520 45.09 3.57 14.84
C TYR A 520 43.69 3.96 14.36
N GLN A 521 43.14 5.07 14.86
CA GLN A 521 41.88 5.63 14.37
C GLN A 521 42.16 6.47 13.12
N ARG A 522 41.50 6.11 12.03
CA ARG A 522 41.56 6.82 10.76
C ARG A 522 40.47 7.87 10.63
#